data_AF-A0A384JZV8-F1
#
_entry.id   AF-A0A384JZV8-F1
#
_cell.length_a   1.000
_cell.length_b   1.000
_cell.length_c   1.000
_cell.angle_alpha   90.00
_cell.angle_beta   90.00
_cell.angle_gamma   90.00
#
_symmetry.space_group_name_H-M   'P 1'
#
loop_
_entity.id
_entity.type
_entity.pdbx_description
1 polymer ?
#
loop_
_entity_poly.entity_id
_entity_poly.type
_entity_poly.pdbx_seq_one_letter_code
_entity_poly.pdbx_strand_id
1 'polypeptide(L)'
;MSTEIPFTANHTQQPFKLLELPPELLTLLESDVPPTLLLTSSPQPPHHAHLLVSPSPSTTTSPSPKKTYLLRQKNTSNPLMLLSPSTTSPSSSSSPQPSITRIGSISDTIELIIKEEEIIDGEGKKKEPEVVKKINTGKVNKWHEKFAKSRGNGSGNGTNMKG
;
A
#
# COMPACT_ATOMS: atom_id res chain seq x y z
N MET A 1 1.18 -32.28 25.42
CA MET A 1 2.48 -31.57 25.41
C MET A 1 2.23 -30.20 24.81
N SER A 2 2.43 -29.12 25.57
CA SER A 2 2.24 -27.75 25.06
C SER A 2 3.43 -27.38 24.18
N THR A 3 3.19 -27.13 22.89
CA THR A 3 4.20 -26.66 21.94
C THR A 3 4.29 -25.13 22.05
N GLU A 4 4.95 -24.63 23.08
CA GLU A 4 5.19 -23.19 23.22
C GLU A 4 6.39 -22.78 22.38
N ILE A 5 6.22 -21.73 21.57
CA ILE A 5 7.29 -21.16 20.74
C ILE A 5 7.77 -19.87 21.44
N PRO A 6 9.04 -19.78 21.85
CA PRO A 6 9.58 -18.57 22.45
C PRO A 6 9.42 -17.35 21.52
N PHE A 7 8.92 -16.25 22.10
CA PHE A 7 8.73 -14.98 21.41
C PHE A 7 9.64 -13.90 21.99
N THR A 8 10.35 -13.18 21.13
CA THR A 8 11.22 -12.06 21.50
C THR A 8 10.89 -10.83 20.65
N ALA A 9 11.21 -9.64 21.13
CA ALA A 9 11.03 -8.40 20.38
C ALA A 9 12.37 -7.66 20.26
N ASN A 10 12.76 -7.35 19.02
CA ASN A 10 13.95 -6.55 18.79
C ASN A 10 13.66 -5.07 19.11
N HIS A 11 14.53 -4.44 19.90
CA HIS A 11 14.44 -3.02 20.24
C HIS A 11 14.83 -2.11 19.07
N THR A 12 15.72 -2.57 18.17
CA THR A 12 16.08 -1.83 16.96
C THR A 12 15.14 -2.21 15.83
N GLN A 13 14.06 -1.43 15.68
CA GLN A 13 13.10 -1.63 14.59
C GLN A 13 13.68 -1.06 13.29
N GLN A 14 13.96 -1.93 12.31
CA GLN A 14 14.34 -1.46 10.97
C GLN A 14 13.14 -0.79 10.28
N PRO A 15 13.37 0.18 9.38
CA PRO A 15 12.32 0.92 8.70
C PRO A 15 11.70 0.09 7.55
N PHE A 16 11.16 -1.08 7.87
CA PHE A 16 10.46 -1.91 6.90
C PHE A 16 9.16 -1.22 6.45
N LYS A 17 8.83 -1.37 5.17
CA LYS A 17 7.56 -0.96 4.57
C LYS A 17 6.99 -2.12 3.78
N LEU A 18 5.67 -2.25 3.79
CA LEU A 18 4.96 -3.25 3.02
C LEU A 18 4.49 -2.64 1.71
N LEU A 19 4.85 -3.26 0.59
CA LEU A 19 4.41 -2.88 -0.75
C LEU A 19 3.39 -3.91 -1.24
N GLU A 20 2.19 -3.45 -1.60
CA GLU A 20 1.13 -4.29 -2.16
C GLU A 20 1.39 -4.50 -3.66
N LEU A 21 1.68 -5.74 -4.05
CA LEU A 21 2.02 -6.09 -5.42
C LEU A 21 0.76 -6.55 -6.18
N PRO A 22 0.43 -5.92 -7.33
CA PRO A 22 -0.59 -6.46 -8.23
C PRO A 22 -0.22 -7.87 -8.71
N PRO A 23 -1.20 -8.77 -8.95
CA PRO A 23 -0.93 -10.14 -9.38
C PRO A 23 -0.03 -10.23 -10.61
N GLU A 24 -0.25 -9.36 -11.60
CA GLU A 24 0.56 -9.26 -12.83
C GLU A 24 2.03 -8.95 -12.57
N LEU A 25 2.33 -8.20 -11.51
CA LEU A 25 3.69 -7.82 -11.15
C LEU A 25 4.34 -8.91 -10.30
N LEU A 26 3.55 -9.59 -9.45
CA LEU A 26 4.00 -10.76 -8.70
C LEU A 26 4.43 -11.90 -9.64
N THR A 27 3.59 -12.26 -10.62
CA THR A 27 3.92 -13.31 -11.61
C THR A 27 5.17 -12.96 -12.41
N LEU A 28 5.36 -11.68 -12.73
CA LEU A 28 6.54 -11.21 -13.44
C LEU A 28 7.80 -11.28 -12.57
N LEU A 29 7.72 -10.99 -11.27
CA LEU A 29 8.83 -11.13 -10.31
C LEU A 29 9.19 -12.59 -10.02
N GLU A 30 8.22 -13.50 -10.07
CA GLU A 30 8.42 -14.94 -9.89
C GLU A 30 8.86 -15.66 -11.18
N SER A 31 8.91 -14.94 -12.32
CA SER A 31 9.34 -15.51 -13.60
C SER A 31 10.85 -15.76 -13.65
N ASP A 32 11.30 -16.62 -14.57
CA ASP A 32 12.71 -16.95 -14.79
C ASP A 32 13.57 -15.74 -15.17
N VAL A 33 12.92 -14.70 -15.73
CA VAL A 33 13.56 -13.44 -16.13
C VAL A 33 12.87 -12.29 -15.38
N PRO A 34 13.17 -12.10 -14.08
CA PRO A 34 12.51 -11.08 -13.29
C PRO A 34 12.86 -9.67 -13.79
N PRO A 35 11.91 -8.73 -13.73
CA PRO A 35 12.11 -7.36 -14.17
C PRO A 35 12.90 -6.57 -13.12
N THR A 36 13.54 -5.49 -13.55
CA THR A 36 14.16 -4.54 -12.61
C THR A 36 13.13 -3.50 -12.20
N LEU A 37 12.90 -3.37 -10.90
CA LEU A 37 12.03 -2.36 -10.31
C LEU A 37 12.85 -1.13 -9.90
N LEU A 38 12.49 0.05 -10.42
CA LEU A 38 13.15 1.31 -10.09
C LEU A 38 12.19 2.26 -9.39
N LEU A 39 12.58 2.73 -8.21
CA LEU A 39 11.87 3.80 -7.51
C LEU A 39 12.43 5.16 -7.96
N THR A 40 11.56 6.02 -8.48
CA THR A 40 11.89 7.40 -8.84
C THR A 40 10.89 8.37 -8.25
N SER A 41 11.28 9.62 -8.06
CA SER A 41 10.37 10.71 -7.76
C SER A 41 9.98 11.44 -9.05
N SER A 42 8.76 11.99 -9.10
CA SER A 42 8.38 12.94 -10.14
C SER A 42 9.08 14.28 -9.90
N PRO A 43 9.80 14.83 -10.91
CA PRO A 43 10.34 16.19 -10.82
C PRO A 43 9.24 17.25 -10.92
N GLN A 44 8.09 16.92 -11.52
CA GLN A 44 6.94 17.81 -11.65
C GLN A 44 6.05 17.72 -10.40
N PRO A 45 5.64 18.86 -9.80
CA PRO A 45 4.62 18.88 -8.75
C PRO A 45 3.28 18.30 -9.25
N PRO A 46 2.53 17.56 -8.40
CA PRO A 46 2.89 17.18 -7.04
C PRO A 46 3.96 16.08 -7.04
N HIS A 47 4.96 16.19 -6.15
CA HIS A 47 6.05 15.22 -6.04
C HIS A 47 5.51 13.87 -5.54
N HIS A 48 5.15 13.01 -6.48
CA HIS A 48 4.76 11.63 -6.20
C HIS A 48 5.95 10.70 -6.43
N ALA A 49 6.05 9.67 -5.60
CA ALA A 49 6.95 8.55 -5.86
C ALA A 49 6.31 7.62 -6.91
N HIS A 50 7.14 7.10 -7.81
CA HIS A 50 6.78 6.21 -8.88
C HIS A 50 7.64 4.95 -8.85
N LEU A 51 7.03 3.82 -9.21
CA LEU A 51 7.72 2.57 -9.48
C LEU A 51 7.71 2.33 -10.98
N LEU A 52 8.89 2.25 -11.59
CA LEU A 52 9.05 1.87 -12.98
C LEU A 52 9.43 0.40 -13.04
N VAL A 53 8.74 -0.34 -13.90
CA VAL A 53 9.06 -1.73 -14.21
C VAL A 53 9.81 -1.76 -15.52
N SER A 54 11.13 -2.01 -15.46
CA SER A 54 11.96 -2.16 -16.66
C SER A 54 12.13 -3.64 -17.00
N PRO A 55 12.06 -4.02 -18.29
CA PRO A 55 12.46 -5.35 -18.72
C PRO A 55 13.92 -5.62 -18.36
N SER A 56 14.21 -6.90 -18.09
CA SER A 56 15.57 -7.38 -17.81
C SER A 56 16.46 -7.23 -19.05
N PRO A 57 17.73 -6.80 -18.89
CA PRO A 57 18.66 -6.53 -20.00
C PRO A 57 18.99 -7.75 -20.87
N SER A 58 18.67 -8.98 -20.42
CA SER A 58 18.89 -10.20 -21.19
C SER A 58 17.90 -10.41 -22.36
N THR A 59 16.85 -9.60 -22.46
CA THR A 59 15.83 -9.71 -23.53
C THR A 59 15.87 -8.49 -24.45
N THR A 60 16.89 -8.44 -25.31
CA THR A 60 17.22 -7.30 -26.19
C THR A 60 16.29 -7.12 -27.40
N THR A 61 15.14 -7.79 -27.46
CA THR A 61 14.33 -7.86 -28.71
C THR A 61 12.82 -7.64 -28.55
N SER A 62 12.30 -7.36 -27.35
CA SER A 62 10.87 -7.03 -27.20
C SER A 62 10.68 -5.65 -26.58
N PRO A 63 9.94 -4.73 -27.23
CA PRO A 63 9.49 -3.49 -26.61
C PRO A 63 8.40 -3.82 -25.59
N SER A 64 8.76 -4.41 -24.45
CA SER A 64 7.80 -4.61 -23.36
C SER A 64 7.36 -3.22 -22.85
N PRO A 65 6.06 -2.97 -22.69
CA PRO A 65 5.58 -1.67 -22.24
C PRO A 65 6.16 -1.35 -20.86
N LYS A 66 6.83 -0.19 -20.75
CA LYS A 66 7.27 0.36 -19.45
C LYS A 66 6.01 0.62 -18.64
N LYS A 67 5.73 -0.22 -17.65
CA LYS A 67 4.63 0.01 -16.71
C LYS A 67 5.14 0.93 -15.61
N THR A 68 4.47 2.06 -15.44
CA THR A 68 4.73 3.02 -14.37
C THR A 68 3.60 2.93 -13.36
N TYR A 69 3.95 2.80 -12.07
CA TYR A 69 2.99 2.82 -10.97
C TYR A 69 3.22 4.04 -10.09
N LEU A 70 2.17 4.64 -9.57
CA LEU A 70 2.20 5.67 -8.54
C LEU A 70 2.09 5.01 -7.17
N LEU A 71 2.98 5.37 -6.23
CA LEU A 71 2.95 4.84 -4.87
C LEU A 71 1.97 5.65 -4.02
N ARG A 72 1.01 4.97 -3.42
CA ARG A 72 0.06 5.55 -2.46
C ARG A 72 0.23 4.92 -1.09
N GLN A 73 0.56 5.73 -0.10
CA GLN A 73 0.56 5.28 1.29
C GLN A 73 -0.89 5.14 1.81
N LYS A 74 -1.18 4.02 2.46
CA LYS A 74 -2.48 3.68 3.04
C LYS A 74 -2.29 3.28 4.50
N ASN A 75 -2.82 4.08 5.41
CA ASN A 75 -2.76 3.76 6.83
C ASN A 75 -3.68 2.57 7.17
N THR A 76 -3.27 1.78 8.14
CA THR A 76 -4.06 0.67 8.70
C THR A 76 -4.32 0.91 10.17
N SER A 77 -5.56 0.66 10.61
CA SER A 77 -5.91 0.65 12.04
C SER A 77 -5.56 -0.67 12.72
N ASN A 78 -5.19 -1.69 11.95
CA ASN A 78 -4.84 -3.01 12.46
C ASN A 78 -3.35 -3.08 12.79
N PRO A 79 -2.96 -3.66 13.94
CA PRO A 79 -1.56 -3.83 14.30
C PRO A 79 -0.91 -4.90 13.40
N LEU A 80 0.02 -4.49 12.55
CA LEU A 80 0.81 -5.40 11.73
C LEU A 80 2.20 -5.57 12.35
N MET A 81 2.58 -6.81 12.64
CA MET A 81 3.90 -7.16 13.18
C MET A 81 4.68 -7.97 12.15
N LEU A 82 5.92 -7.54 11.89
CA LEU A 82 6.86 -8.34 11.10
C LEU A 82 7.62 -9.26 12.03
N LEU A 83 7.56 -10.56 11.73
CA LEU A 83 8.16 -11.61 12.51
C LEU A 83 9.25 -12.29 11.67
N SER A 84 10.39 -12.54 12.27
CA SER A 84 11.48 -13.32 11.68
C SER A 84 11.67 -14.60 12.48
N PRO A 85 11.84 -15.76 11.83
CA PRO A 85 12.29 -16.98 12.49
C PRO A 85 13.63 -16.72 13.20
N SER A 86 13.77 -17.22 14.41
CA SER A 86 15.01 -17.16 15.19
C SER A 86 15.25 -18.47 15.91
N THR A 87 16.39 -18.56 16.61
CA THR A 87 16.75 -19.74 17.39
C THR A 87 17.28 -19.30 18.73
N THR A 88 16.75 -19.85 19.82
CA THR A 88 17.30 -19.62 21.14
C THR A 88 18.50 -20.55 21.34
N SER A 89 19.65 -19.96 21.69
CA SER A 89 20.78 -20.73 22.20
C SER A 89 20.66 -20.76 23.72
N PRO A 90 20.31 -21.91 24.32
CA PRO A 90 20.32 -22.02 25.77
C PRO A 90 21.78 -21.92 26.26
N SER A 91 22.03 -21.04 27.23
CA SER A 91 23.30 -21.03 27.95
C SER A 91 23.42 -22.37 28.69
N SER A 92 24.33 -23.23 28.21
CA SER A 92 24.70 -24.55 28.75
C SER A 92 23.58 -25.63 28.74
N SER A 93 23.77 -26.63 27.87
CA SER A 93 23.25 -28.03 27.92
C SER A 93 21.95 -28.44 27.21
N SER A 94 21.20 -27.56 26.52
CA SER A 94 20.05 -28.00 25.70
C SER A 94 20.20 -27.72 24.20
N SER A 95 19.48 -28.48 23.37
CA SER A 95 19.49 -28.30 21.92
C SER A 95 18.83 -26.97 21.53
N PRO A 96 19.32 -26.30 20.47
CA PRO A 96 18.70 -25.07 19.96
C PRO A 96 17.21 -25.27 19.72
N GLN A 97 16.39 -24.34 20.21
CA GLN A 97 14.94 -24.37 20.04
C GLN A 97 14.50 -23.33 19.00
N PRO A 98 13.53 -23.66 18.13
CA PRO A 98 12.95 -22.69 17.21
C PRO A 98 12.24 -21.59 18.00
N SER A 99 12.45 -20.34 17.60
CA SER A 99 11.82 -19.17 18.20
C SER A 99 11.38 -18.16 17.15
N ILE A 100 10.64 -17.15 17.58
CA ILE A 100 10.19 -16.06 16.71
C ILE A 100 10.59 -14.73 17.32
N THR A 101 11.08 -13.82 16.49
CA THR A 101 11.46 -12.47 16.89
C THR A 101 10.65 -11.44 16.11
N ARG A 102 10.01 -10.50 16.80
CA ARG A 102 9.43 -9.32 16.15
C ARG A 102 10.54 -8.38 15.69
N ILE A 103 10.59 -8.13 14.39
CA ILE A 103 11.58 -7.27 13.73
C ILE A 103 11.03 -5.91 13.31
N GLY A 104 9.70 -5.73 13.34
CA GLY A 104 9.09 -4.45 12.97
C GLY A 104 7.61 -4.35 13.33
N SER A 105 7.13 -3.11 13.30
CA SER A 105 5.71 -2.77 13.39
C SER A 105 5.35 -1.92 12.18
N ILE A 106 4.23 -2.23 11.54
CA ILE A 106 3.78 -1.52 10.33
C ILE A 106 2.47 -0.82 10.63
N SER A 107 2.43 0.50 10.43
CA SER A 107 1.26 1.36 10.57
C SER A 107 0.57 1.67 9.24
N ASP A 108 1.26 1.41 8.14
CA ASP A 108 0.88 1.83 6.81
C ASP A 108 1.47 0.90 5.75
N THR A 109 0.70 0.66 4.70
CA THR A 109 1.12 -0.08 3.51
C THR A 109 1.26 0.87 2.33
N ILE A 110 2.01 0.46 1.31
CA ILE A 110 2.18 1.20 0.07
C ILE A 110 1.43 0.43 -1.01
N GLU A 111 0.48 1.09 -1.65
CA GLU A 111 -0.30 0.57 -2.76
C GLU A 111 0.26 1.08 -4.09
N LEU A 112 0.23 0.21 -5.11
CA LEU A 112 0.66 0.53 -6.47
C LEU A 112 -0.54 0.86 -7.36
N ILE A 113 -0.61 2.09 -7.86
CA ILE A 113 -1.66 2.56 -8.77
C ILE A 113 -1.08 2.62 -10.18
N ILE A 114 -1.67 1.92 -11.14
CA ILE A 114 -1.21 1.95 -12.53
C ILE A 114 -1.35 3.37 -13.09
N LYS A 115 -0.27 3.88 -13.68
CA LYS A 115 -0.27 5.10 -14.49
C LYS A 115 -0.25 4.65 -15.95
N GLU A 116 -1.37 4.83 -16.65
CA GLU A 116 -1.39 4.66 -18.08
C GLU A 116 -0.49 5.74 -18.71
N GLU A 117 0.59 5.33 -19.37
CA GLU A 117 1.37 6.24 -20.21
C GLU A 117 0.58 6.44 -21.52
N GLU A 118 0.13 7.67 -21.78
CA GLU A 118 -0.30 8.04 -23.12
C GLU A 118 0.87 7.80 -24.07
N ILE A 119 0.69 6.89 -25.01
CA ILE A 119 1.61 6.68 -26.12
C ILE A 119 1.57 7.99 -26.92
N ILE A 120 2.59 8.83 -26.75
CA ILE A 120 2.79 10.01 -27.60
C ILE A 120 3.30 9.49 -28.94
N ASP A 121 2.38 9.04 -29.79
CA ASP A 121 2.65 8.94 -31.22
C ASP A 121 2.94 10.36 -31.70
N GLY A 122 4.17 10.55 -32.18
CA GLY A 122 4.69 11.85 -32.58
C GLY A 122 3.87 12.43 -33.73
N GLU A 123 2.97 13.35 -33.42
CA GLU A 123 2.72 14.58 -34.18
C GLU A 123 1.90 15.54 -33.34
N GLY A 124 2.39 16.77 -33.20
CA GLY A 124 1.86 17.76 -32.28
C GLY A 124 0.42 18.13 -32.53
N LYS A 125 -0.50 17.56 -31.74
CA LYS A 125 -1.73 18.24 -31.32
C LYS A 125 -2.02 17.92 -29.87
N LYS A 126 -1.92 18.95 -29.02
CA LYS A 126 -2.55 18.97 -27.69
C LYS A 126 -4.04 18.66 -27.88
N LYS A 127 -4.45 17.43 -27.62
CA LYS A 127 -5.84 17.11 -27.31
C LYS A 127 -5.95 17.09 -25.80
N GLU A 128 -6.77 17.99 -25.30
CA GLU A 128 -7.27 18.00 -23.93
C GLU A 128 -7.81 16.60 -23.58
N PRO A 129 -7.50 16.02 -22.42
CA PRO A 129 -7.95 14.67 -22.11
C PRO A 129 -9.46 14.67 -21.91
N GLU A 130 -10.16 14.11 -22.89
CA GLU A 130 -11.59 13.84 -22.84
C GLU A 130 -11.84 12.73 -21.80
N VAL A 131 -12.43 13.15 -20.68
CA VAL A 131 -12.84 12.29 -19.57
C VAL A 131 -13.84 11.24 -20.05
N VAL A 132 -13.39 9.99 -20.23
CA VAL A 132 -14.28 8.83 -20.32
C VAL A 132 -14.10 7.92 -19.11
N LYS A 133 -14.71 8.39 -18.03
CA LYS A 133 -15.51 7.65 -17.04
C LYS A 133 -15.54 6.12 -17.22
N LYS A 134 -15.02 5.40 -16.23
CA LYS A 134 -15.75 4.34 -15.49
C LYS A 134 -14.97 3.88 -14.25
N ILE A 135 -14.90 4.77 -13.25
CA ILE A 135 -14.88 4.34 -11.85
C ILE A 135 -16.07 5.04 -11.22
N ASN A 136 -16.97 4.26 -10.63
CA ASN A 136 -18.18 4.74 -10.01
C ASN A 136 -17.78 5.54 -8.75
N THR A 137 -17.44 6.82 -8.91
CA THR A 137 -17.28 7.75 -7.78
C THR A 137 -18.67 8.08 -7.24
N GLY A 138 -19.24 7.11 -6.54
CA GLY A 138 -20.46 7.27 -5.77
C GLY A 138 -20.23 8.28 -4.66
N LYS A 139 -20.55 9.55 -4.96
CA LYS A 139 -20.99 10.57 -4.00
C LYS A 139 -20.23 10.55 -2.67
N VAL A 140 -18.99 11.04 -2.70
CA VAL A 140 -18.41 11.68 -1.52
C VAL A 140 -19.31 12.89 -1.22
N ASN A 141 -20.33 12.70 -0.37
CA ASN A 141 -21.09 13.74 0.36
C ASN A 141 -22.27 13.17 1.17
N LYS A 142 -22.09 12.04 1.87
CA LYS A 142 -23.09 11.52 2.82
C LYS A 142 -22.63 11.50 4.27
N TRP A 143 -21.33 11.71 4.51
CA TRP A 143 -20.77 11.84 5.86
C TRP A 143 -20.84 13.27 6.39
N HIS A 144 -20.35 14.26 5.61
CA HIS A 144 -20.36 15.66 6.02
C HIS A 144 -21.77 16.20 6.34
N GLU A 145 -22.81 15.75 5.62
CA GLU A 145 -24.19 16.18 5.90
C GLU A 145 -24.78 15.53 7.18
N LYS A 146 -24.43 14.26 7.46
CA LYS A 146 -24.97 13.54 8.62
C LYS A 146 -24.42 14.02 9.96
N PHE A 147 -23.16 14.45 10.03
CA PHE A 147 -22.57 14.94 11.28
C PHE A 147 -22.87 16.41 11.56
N ALA A 148 -23.08 17.24 10.53
CA ALA A 148 -23.49 18.64 10.72
C ALA A 148 -24.94 18.75 11.25
N LYS A 149 -25.86 17.90 10.76
CA LYS A 149 -27.28 17.93 11.18
C LYS A 149 -27.54 17.50 12.62
N SER A 150 -26.64 16.74 13.25
CA SER A 150 -26.85 16.27 14.63
C SER A 150 -26.65 17.33 15.71
N ARG A 151 -26.10 18.51 15.38
CA ARG A 151 -25.83 19.58 16.36
C ARG A 151 -26.82 20.75 16.35
N GLY A 152 -27.83 20.73 15.48
CA GLY A 152 -28.71 21.89 15.23
C GLY A 152 -30.16 21.81 15.70
N ASN A 153 -30.66 20.66 16.18
CA ASN A 153 -32.10 20.52 16.44
C ASN A 153 -32.42 20.09 17.88
N GLY A 154 -32.04 20.94 18.82
CA GLY A 154 -32.50 20.92 20.20
C GLY A 154 -33.19 22.24 20.56
N SER A 155 -34.31 22.56 19.90
CA SER A 155 -35.20 23.62 20.39
C SER A 155 -36.63 23.39 19.92
N GLY A 156 -37.52 23.24 20.90
CA GLY A 156 -38.97 23.36 20.76
C GLY A 156 -39.70 22.09 20.31
N ASN A 157 -40.29 21.34 21.24
CA ASN A 157 -41.75 21.37 21.45
C ASN A 157 -42.21 20.43 22.58
N GLY A 158 -43.20 20.86 23.37
CA GLY A 158 -43.90 20.08 24.40
C GLY A 158 -43.47 20.49 25.81
N THR A 159 -44.30 21.16 26.61
CA THR A 159 -45.55 20.59 27.14
C THR A 159 -46.65 21.64 27.34
N ASN A 160 -47.84 21.31 26.85
CA ASN A 160 -49.12 21.88 27.26
C ASN A 160 -49.69 20.96 28.37
N MET A 161 -49.96 21.48 29.57
CA MET A 161 -50.84 20.81 30.55
C MET A 161 -51.73 21.86 31.23
N LYS A 162 -53.04 21.61 31.08
CA LYS A 162 -54.15 22.21 31.83
C LYS A 162 -54.00 21.99 33.33
N GLY A 163 -54.51 22.94 34.11
CA GLY A 163 -54.75 22.86 35.56
C GLY A 163 -54.94 24.24 36.12
#